data_AF-A0A2N8MS59-F1
#
_entry.id   AF-A0A2N8MS59-F1
#
_cell.length_a   1.000
_cell.length_b   1.000
_cell.length_c   1.000
_cell.angle_alpha   90.00
_cell.angle_beta   90.00
_cell.angle_gamma   90.00
#
_symmetry.space_group_name_H-M   'P 1'
#
loop_
_entity.id
_entity.type
_entity.pdbx_description
1 polymer ?
#
loop_
_entity_poly.entity_id
_entity_poly.type
_entity_poly.pdbx_seq_one_letter_code
_entity_poly.pdbx_strand_id
1 'polypeptide(L)'
;MFERYLADYRYFALFEDQRGMSDIGNAKGLYRSIGSHDEQKYVGHGVWTRSDGLSKTGDRNSYEDYREVSAAELERLRQVADDRGPAKHERRDGFEGGGFAVFRHEADMVDLRSAYAVVDELLPEHRYALSLASFERDSLAGIVALLAARRRAGQVDGHHYFAEFEKLDDVADIGRAHALIRCPSSGDGEWETCLHEGAWVQGKEPRDRVVLPVGRDDLERAIRGRETAEVRYFDVWHGLATKGGYYVHDLVRRTGSVDESPDGLGWRHTDVLGRLEPGWWVVEFSERHFRTARYVAAMTGRSRAFRGRAHDYQAVFRRGDDVYDLGNVLFLAKRLPNPYELEYELWTPDGWQPTSNLLLEYTTLPISEEEFQRLAASHPGEPRADDLGS
;
A
#
# COMPACT_ATOMS: atom_id res chain seq x y z
N MET A 1 -3.17 -12.79 17.97
CA MET A 1 -2.55 -12.21 16.75
C MET A 1 -3.58 -11.56 15.83
N PHE A 2 -4.68 -12.26 15.50
CA PHE A 2 -5.70 -11.77 14.55
C PHE A 2 -6.68 -10.73 15.14
N GLU A 3 -6.82 -10.66 16.47
CA GLU A 3 -7.77 -9.77 17.18
C GLU A 3 -7.65 -8.31 16.73
N ARG A 4 -6.44 -7.86 16.40
CA ARG A 4 -6.17 -6.51 15.90
C ARG A 4 -6.85 -6.18 14.57
N TYR A 5 -7.18 -7.18 13.76
CA TYR A 5 -7.90 -7.01 12.49
C TYR A 5 -9.43 -7.09 12.67
N LEU A 6 -9.88 -7.62 13.81
CA LEU A 6 -11.30 -7.73 14.16
C LEU A 6 -11.80 -6.55 14.99
N ALA A 7 -10.90 -5.83 15.69
CA ALA A 7 -11.28 -4.65 16.46
C ALA A 7 -11.76 -3.50 15.55
N ASP A 8 -12.90 -2.89 15.91
CA ASP A 8 -13.47 -1.73 15.17
C ASP A 8 -12.41 -0.64 14.98
N TYR A 9 -11.66 -0.30 16.03
CA TYR A 9 -10.58 0.67 16.01
C TYR A 9 -9.46 0.26 16.97
N ARG A 10 -8.22 0.65 16.64
CA ARG A 10 -7.10 0.66 17.60
C ARG A 10 -6.78 2.08 17.99
N TYR A 11 -6.54 2.32 19.28
CA TYR A 11 -6.32 3.66 19.81
C TYR A 11 -4.88 3.83 20.26
N PHE A 12 -4.27 4.97 19.91
CA PHE A 12 -2.87 5.26 20.18
C PHE A 12 -2.71 6.64 20.81
N ALA A 13 -1.71 6.78 21.67
CA ALA A 13 -1.21 8.05 22.13
C ALA A 13 0.12 8.34 21.42
N LEU A 14 0.23 9.54 20.83
CA LEU A 14 1.47 10.03 20.23
C LEU A 14 2.22 10.89 21.25
N PHE A 15 3.54 10.75 21.31
CA PHE A 15 4.44 11.43 22.23
C PHE A 15 5.55 12.14 21.46
N GLU A 16 6.15 13.15 22.09
CA GLU A 16 7.30 13.85 21.51
C GLU A 16 8.54 12.98 21.44
N ASP A 17 8.71 12.10 22.42
CA ASP A 17 9.80 11.14 22.50
C ASP A 17 9.42 9.98 23.44
N GLN A 18 10.28 8.97 23.46
CA GLN A 18 10.20 7.79 24.33
C GLN A 18 10.16 8.09 25.83
N ARG A 19 10.74 9.21 26.29
CA ARG A 19 10.79 9.54 27.73
C ARG A 19 9.40 9.93 28.23
N GLY A 20 8.59 10.57 27.37
CA GLY A 20 7.21 10.96 27.67
C GLY A 20 6.22 9.79 27.74
N MET A 21 6.52 8.62 27.16
CA MET A 21 5.55 7.53 26.98
C MET A 21 5.04 6.88 28.28
N SER A 22 5.81 7.00 29.37
CA SER A 22 5.49 6.41 30.67
C SER A 22 4.31 7.09 31.37
N ASP A 23 4.04 8.36 31.05
CA ASP A 23 2.87 9.10 31.56
C ASP A 23 1.98 9.51 30.39
N ILE A 24 0.76 8.96 30.37
CA ILE A 24 -0.25 9.26 29.36
C ILE A 24 -0.60 10.75 29.30
N GLY A 25 -0.41 11.50 30.39
CA GLY A 25 -0.61 12.95 30.43
C GLY A 25 0.30 13.73 29.48
N ASN A 26 1.44 13.16 29.09
CA ASN A 26 2.39 13.76 28.15
C ASN A 26 2.04 13.50 26.67
N ALA A 27 0.94 12.80 26.39
CA ALA A 27 0.53 12.53 25.02
C ALA A 27 0.22 13.86 24.29
N LYS A 28 0.81 14.03 23.10
CA LYS A 28 0.51 15.12 22.15
C LYS A 28 -0.92 15.04 21.62
N GLY A 29 -1.49 13.84 21.59
CA GLY A 29 -2.85 13.62 21.15
C GLY A 29 -3.25 12.15 21.23
N LEU A 30 -4.56 11.96 21.18
CA LEU A 30 -5.20 10.67 21.00
C LEU A 30 -5.45 10.43 19.51
N TYR A 31 -5.09 9.25 19.05
CA TYR A 31 -5.24 8.82 17.68
C TYR A 31 -6.01 7.51 17.62
N ARG A 32 -6.68 7.25 16.49
CA ARG A 32 -7.24 5.94 16.17
C ARG A 32 -6.78 5.50 14.79
N SER A 33 -6.45 4.22 14.64
CA SER A 33 -6.15 3.57 13.37
C SER A 33 -7.35 2.74 12.92
N ILE A 34 -7.69 2.89 11.64
CA ILE A 34 -8.76 2.14 10.96
C ILE A 34 -8.13 1.09 10.04
N GLY A 35 -7.01 1.45 9.41
CA GLY A 35 -6.15 0.59 8.60
C GLY A 35 -4.68 1.00 8.76
N SER A 36 -3.82 0.40 7.94
CA SER A 36 -2.37 0.61 7.98
C SER A 36 -1.91 2.04 7.71
N HIS A 37 -2.66 2.78 6.89
CA HIS A 37 -2.32 4.15 6.49
C HIS A 37 -3.45 5.16 6.77
N ASP A 38 -4.53 4.69 7.40
CA ASP A 38 -5.69 5.50 7.74
C ASP A 38 -5.78 5.67 9.26
N GLU A 39 -5.33 6.84 9.70
CA GLU A 39 -5.34 7.27 11.09
C GLU A 39 -6.13 8.58 11.25
N GLN A 40 -6.63 8.81 12.45
CA GLN A 40 -7.28 10.06 12.83
C GLN A 40 -6.80 10.53 14.19
N LYS A 41 -6.75 11.84 14.36
CA LYS A 41 -6.53 12.50 15.64
C LYS A 41 -7.89 12.90 16.25
N TYR A 42 -8.06 12.64 17.54
CA TYR A 42 -9.18 13.17 18.32
C TYR A 42 -8.91 14.64 18.65
N VAL A 43 -9.82 15.53 18.26
CA VAL A 43 -9.69 16.98 18.48
C VAL A 43 -10.70 17.52 19.50
N GLY A 44 -11.43 16.63 20.18
CA GLY A 44 -12.40 16.96 21.22
C GLY A 44 -13.86 16.87 20.77
N HIS A 45 -14.76 16.67 21.74
CA HIS A 45 -16.22 16.62 21.63
C HIS A 45 -16.74 15.65 20.55
N GLY A 46 -16.19 14.45 20.50
CA GLY A 46 -16.57 13.43 19.53
C GLY A 46 -15.94 13.61 18.14
N VAL A 47 -15.16 14.66 17.89
CA VAL A 47 -14.61 14.97 16.56
C VAL A 47 -13.27 14.28 16.33
N TRP A 48 -13.17 13.60 15.19
CA TRP A 48 -11.96 12.93 14.70
C TRP A 48 -11.55 13.48 13.33
N THR A 49 -10.30 13.92 13.19
CA THR A 49 -9.78 14.51 11.95
C THR A 49 -8.72 13.61 11.32
N ARG A 50 -8.64 13.57 9.99
CA ARG A 50 -7.55 12.85 9.31
C ARG A 50 -6.19 13.35 9.81
N SER A 51 -5.28 12.41 10.01
CA SER A 51 -3.94 12.67 10.52
C SER A 51 -2.92 11.85 9.73
N ASP A 52 -1.65 12.22 9.84
CA ASP A 52 -0.49 11.44 9.42
C ASP A 52 0.57 11.29 10.53
N GLY A 53 0.25 11.69 11.77
CA GLY A 53 1.13 11.58 12.94
C GLY A 53 1.64 10.18 13.30
N LEU A 54 0.81 9.12 13.25
CA LEU A 54 1.27 7.73 13.50
C LEU A 54 2.11 7.18 12.32
N SER A 55 1.80 7.63 11.11
CA SER A 55 2.46 7.20 9.88
C SER A 55 3.83 7.86 9.75
N LYS A 56 3.93 9.16 10.04
CA LYS A 56 5.20 9.91 10.10
C LYS A 56 6.13 9.37 11.17
N THR A 57 5.60 8.83 12.27
CA THR A 57 6.42 8.26 13.34
C THR A 57 7.19 7.00 12.95
N GLY A 58 6.80 6.33 11.87
CA GLY A 58 7.55 5.21 11.28
C GLY A 58 8.70 5.64 10.35
N ASP A 59 8.78 6.93 9.98
CA ASP A 59 9.87 7.42 9.13
C ASP A 59 11.19 7.45 9.88
N ARG A 60 12.28 7.09 9.19
CA ARG A 60 13.65 6.99 9.73
C ARG A 60 14.17 8.27 10.43
N ASN A 61 13.48 9.38 10.24
CA ASN A 61 13.81 10.71 10.77
C ASN A 61 12.78 11.26 11.77
N SER A 62 11.78 10.48 12.18
CA SER A 62 10.85 10.90 13.21
C SER A 62 11.49 10.80 14.60
N TYR A 63 11.33 11.87 15.38
CA TYR A 63 11.65 11.88 16.81
C TYR A 63 10.46 11.49 17.69
N GLU A 64 9.25 11.48 17.11
CA GLU A 64 8.03 11.15 17.82
C GLU A 64 7.90 9.63 18.03
N ASP A 65 7.23 9.23 19.09
CA ASP A 65 6.95 7.83 19.42
C ASP A 65 5.45 7.66 19.72
N TYR A 66 4.89 6.46 19.54
CA TYR A 66 3.49 6.18 19.91
C TYR A 66 3.34 4.83 20.63
N ARG A 67 2.29 4.71 21.43
CA ARG A 67 1.84 3.41 21.98
C ARG A 67 0.34 3.26 21.99
N GLU A 68 -0.10 2.01 21.94
CA GLU A 68 -1.50 1.66 22.12
C GLU A 68 -1.98 2.03 23.53
N VAL A 69 -3.21 2.52 23.64
CA VAL A 69 -3.80 2.96 24.90
C VAL A 69 -4.85 1.98 25.40
N SER A 70 -4.89 1.79 26.71
CA SER A 70 -5.96 1.04 27.38
C SER A 70 -7.28 1.83 27.36
N ALA A 71 -8.40 1.15 27.65
CA ALA A 71 -9.71 1.80 27.71
C ALA A 71 -9.76 2.96 28.72
N ALA A 72 -9.09 2.83 29.87
CA ALA A 72 -9.05 3.89 30.87
C ALA A 72 -8.21 5.11 30.40
N GLU A 73 -7.10 4.85 29.71
CA GLU A 73 -6.26 5.90 29.13
C GLU A 73 -6.95 6.61 27.97
N LEU A 74 -7.71 5.88 27.16
CA LEU A 74 -8.55 6.42 26.09
C LEU A 74 -9.54 7.45 26.65
N GLU A 75 -10.30 7.09 27.68
CA GLU A 75 -11.27 8.01 28.29
C GLU A 75 -10.59 9.23 28.91
N ARG A 76 -9.43 9.04 29.56
CA ARG A 76 -8.65 10.16 30.11
C ARG A 76 -8.21 11.14 29.02
N LEU A 77 -7.70 10.62 27.90
CA LEU A 77 -7.25 11.47 26.79
C LEU A 77 -8.42 12.15 26.06
N ARG A 78 -9.58 11.49 25.97
CA ARG A 78 -10.81 12.11 25.47
C ARG A 78 -11.20 13.31 26.32
N GLN A 79 -11.25 13.13 27.63
CA GLN A 79 -11.57 14.22 28.56
C GLN A 79 -10.59 15.39 28.41
N VAL A 80 -9.28 15.13 28.34
CA VAL A 80 -8.27 16.19 28.16
C VAL A 80 -8.45 16.95 26.85
N ALA A 81 -8.83 16.27 25.76
CA ALA A 81 -9.08 16.93 24.48
C ALA A 81 -10.39 17.73 24.49
N ASP A 82 -11.44 17.20 25.12
CA ASP A 82 -12.73 17.89 25.29
C ASP A 82 -12.57 19.16 26.14
N ASP A 83 -11.76 19.11 27.19
CA ASP A 83 -11.50 20.26 28.07
C ASP A 83 -10.72 21.38 27.35
N ARG A 84 -9.98 21.07 26.28
CA ARG A 84 -9.24 22.05 25.47
C ARG A 84 -10.12 22.76 24.44
N GLY A 85 -11.33 22.27 24.18
CA GLY A 85 -12.28 22.80 23.21
C GLY A 85 -11.91 22.51 21.75
N PRO A 86 -12.87 22.58 20.81
CA PRO A 86 -12.62 22.21 19.43
C PRO A 86 -11.76 23.27 18.73
N ALA A 87 -10.75 22.83 17.99
CA ALA A 87 -10.10 23.68 17.00
C ALA A 87 -11.13 24.07 15.93
N LYS A 88 -11.32 25.38 15.67
CA LYS A 88 -12.22 25.88 14.63
C LYS A 88 -11.93 25.16 13.31
N HIS A 89 -12.87 24.34 12.87
CA HIS A 89 -12.87 23.81 11.51
C HIS A 89 -13.59 24.79 10.59
N GLU A 90 -12.88 25.27 9.58
CA GLU A 90 -13.52 25.89 8.43
C GLU A 90 -14.22 24.79 7.65
N ARG A 91 -15.56 24.81 7.68
CA ARG A 91 -16.36 24.08 6.68
C ARG A 91 -15.95 24.63 5.31
N ARG A 92 -15.35 23.79 4.48
CA ARG A 92 -15.26 24.08 3.04
C ARG A 92 -16.63 23.86 2.45
N ASP A 93 -17.35 24.95 2.21
CA ASP A 93 -18.53 24.95 1.34
C ASP A 93 -18.05 24.77 -0.10
N GLY A 94 -18.41 23.64 -0.70
CA GLY A 94 -18.14 23.29 -2.10
C GLY A 94 -18.93 22.06 -2.47
N PHE A 95 -20.11 22.27 -3.05
CA PHE A 95 -21.12 21.25 -3.30
C PHE A 95 -20.99 20.67 -4.71
N GLU A 96 -20.57 19.41 -4.82
CA GLU A 96 -20.86 18.52 -5.95
C GLU A 96 -21.23 17.14 -5.37
N GLY A 97 -22.42 16.66 -5.73
CA GLY A 97 -23.17 15.64 -4.99
C GLY A 97 -22.56 14.24 -5.08
N GLY A 98 -21.89 13.82 -4.01
CA GLY A 98 -21.35 12.48 -3.83
C GLY A 98 -22.30 11.51 -3.12
N GLY A 99 -23.46 11.93 -2.63
CA GLY A 99 -24.39 11.10 -1.84
C GLY A 99 -24.48 11.55 -0.38
N PHE A 100 -24.88 10.63 0.52
CA PHE A 100 -25.16 10.93 1.92
C PHE A 100 -24.60 9.88 2.87
N ALA A 101 -24.00 10.33 3.97
CA ALA A 101 -23.75 9.51 5.15
C ALA A 101 -25.00 9.49 6.02
N VAL A 102 -25.44 8.30 6.44
CA VAL A 102 -26.64 8.11 7.27
C VAL A 102 -26.28 7.59 8.65
N PHE A 103 -26.92 8.17 9.66
CA PHE A 103 -26.62 7.96 11.08
C PHE A 103 -27.84 7.45 11.83
N ARG A 104 -27.62 6.71 12.92
CA ARG A 104 -28.72 6.23 13.78
C ARG A 104 -29.21 7.31 14.71
N HIS A 105 -28.30 8.17 15.18
CA HIS A 105 -28.60 9.24 16.12
C HIS A 105 -27.97 10.56 15.66
N GLU A 106 -28.60 11.68 16.04
CA GLU A 106 -28.09 13.03 15.73
C GLU A 106 -26.68 13.26 16.29
N ALA A 107 -26.41 12.74 17.49
CA ALA A 107 -25.09 12.85 18.14
C ALA A 107 -23.97 12.16 17.35
N ASP A 108 -24.29 11.18 16.50
CA ASP A 108 -23.28 10.46 15.70
C ASP A 108 -22.77 11.31 14.52
N MET A 109 -23.52 12.35 14.12
CA MET A 109 -23.21 13.19 12.96
C MET A 109 -21.92 14.02 13.14
N VAL A 110 -21.39 14.11 14.36
CA VAL A 110 -20.10 14.79 14.64
C VAL A 110 -18.89 13.97 14.19
N ASP A 111 -19.06 12.67 13.94
CA ASP A 111 -18.04 11.77 13.41
C ASP A 111 -18.60 11.06 12.17
N LEU A 112 -18.19 11.50 10.97
CA LEU A 112 -18.62 10.92 9.69
C LEU A 112 -18.52 9.38 9.67
N ARG A 113 -17.53 8.80 10.36
CA ARG A 113 -17.27 7.36 10.38
C ARG A 113 -18.16 6.58 11.36
N SER A 114 -19.03 7.27 12.11
CA SER A 114 -20.15 6.67 12.85
C SER A 114 -21.38 6.41 11.96
N ALA A 115 -21.33 6.82 10.69
CA ALA A 115 -22.36 6.46 9.73
C ALA A 115 -22.54 4.94 9.68
N TYR A 116 -23.80 4.50 9.62
CA TYR A 116 -24.09 3.07 9.44
C TYR A 116 -24.26 2.70 7.96
N ALA A 117 -24.44 3.70 7.10
CA ALA A 117 -24.59 3.53 5.66
C ALA A 117 -24.12 4.78 4.91
N VAL A 118 -23.66 4.57 3.67
CA VAL A 118 -23.50 5.62 2.67
C VAL A 118 -24.47 5.31 1.54
N VAL A 119 -25.29 6.28 1.15
CA VAL A 119 -26.39 6.10 0.19
C VAL A 119 -26.38 7.17 -0.89
N ASP A 120 -26.85 6.82 -2.08
CA ASP A 120 -27.06 7.76 -3.18
C ASP A 120 -28.23 8.72 -2.91
N GLU A 121 -29.32 8.17 -2.39
CA GLU A 121 -30.59 8.88 -2.17
C GLU A 121 -31.08 8.69 -0.73
N LEU A 122 -31.68 9.75 -0.17
CA LEU A 122 -32.27 9.69 1.17
C LEU A 122 -33.67 9.08 1.11
N LEU A 123 -33.89 8.05 1.91
CA LEU A 123 -35.20 7.49 2.18
C LEU A 123 -35.85 8.20 3.38
N PRO A 124 -37.18 8.14 3.55
CA PRO A 124 -37.87 8.77 4.68
C PRO A 124 -37.38 8.33 6.06
N GLU A 125 -36.79 7.13 6.16
CA GLU A 125 -36.19 6.58 7.37
C GLU A 125 -34.80 7.15 7.70
N HIS A 126 -34.13 7.83 6.75
CA HIS A 126 -32.81 8.45 6.93
C HIS A 126 -32.91 9.80 7.64
N ARG A 127 -33.39 9.79 8.89
CA ARG A 127 -33.66 11.00 9.68
C ARG A 127 -32.42 11.84 9.99
N TYR A 128 -31.25 11.22 10.09
CA TYR A 128 -29.98 11.88 10.40
C TYR A 128 -29.01 11.60 9.27
N ALA A 129 -28.72 12.62 8.47
CA ALA A 129 -27.84 12.47 7.30
C ALA A 129 -26.98 13.71 7.06
N LEU A 130 -25.79 13.47 6.51
CA LEU A 130 -24.88 14.51 6.03
C LEU A 130 -24.59 14.28 4.55
N SER A 131 -24.62 15.34 3.75
CA SER A 131 -24.18 15.27 2.36
C SER A 131 -22.66 15.10 2.29
N LEU A 132 -22.20 14.31 1.32
CA LEU A 132 -20.80 14.00 1.11
C LEU A 132 -20.33 14.55 -0.23
N ALA A 133 -19.07 15.00 -0.29
CA ALA A 133 -18.38 15.12 -1.55
C ALA A 133 -18.03 13.73 -2.11
N SER A 134 -17.85 13.60 -3.43
CA SER A 134 -17.59 12.29 -4.07
C SER A 134 -16.37 11.57 -3.48
N PHE A 135 -15.29 12.30 -3.19
CA PHE A 135 -14.09 11.71 -2.58
C PHE A 135 -14.30 11.25 -1.13
N GLU A 136 -15.21 11.89 -0.39
CA GLU A 136 -15.55 11.49 0.99
C GLU A 136 -16.45 10.27 0.98
N ARG A 137 -17.35 10.18 -0.01
CA ARG A 137 -18.27 9.06 -0.20
C ARG A 137 -17.52 7.74 -0.34
N ASP A 138 -16.57 7.64 -1.27
CA ASP A 138 -15.87 6.38 -1.55
C ASP A 138 -15.06 5.91 -0.35
N SER A 139 -14.31 6.83 0.27
CA SER A 139 -13.54 6.55 1.49
C SER A 139 -14.44 6.14 2.66
N LEU A 140 -15.55 6.84 2.87
CA LEU A 140 -16.48 6.50 3.95
C LEU A 140 -17.20 5.18 3.68
N ALA A 141 -17.59 4.89 2.44
CA ALA A 141 -18.21 3.62 2.07
C ALA A 141 -17.27 2.44 2.38
N GLY A 142 -15.99 2.55 2.03
CA GLY A 142 -14.97 1.56 2.40
C GLY A 142 -14.84 1.35 3.91
N ILE A 143 -14.86 2.43 4.70
CA ILE A 143 -14.79 2.38 6.16
C ILE A 143 -16.02 1.73 6.78
N VAL A 144 -17.21 2.12 6.34
CA VAL A 144 -18.48 1.55 6.82
C VAL A 144 -18.52 0.05 6.50
N ALA A 145 -18.13 -0.35 5.29
CA ALA A 145 -18.03 -1.76 4.90
C ALA A 145 -17.05 -2.53 5.80
N LEU A 146 -15.87 -1.95 6.06
CA LEU A 146 -14.85 -2.55 6.94
C LEU A 146 -15.36 -2.78 8.36
N LEU A 147 -15.97 -1.76 8.98
CA LEU A 147 -16.51 -1.87 10.34
C LEU A 147 -17.68 -2.85 10.40
N ALA A 148 -18.57 -2.84 9.41
CA ALA A 148 -19.67 -3.79 9.33
C ALA A 148 -19.17 -5.24 9.17
N ALA A 149 -18.10 -5.45 8.41
CA ALA A 149 -17.48 -6.76 8.25
C ALA A 149 -16.81 -7.22 9.56
N ARG A 150 -16.04 -6.35 10.23
CA ARG A 150 -15.43 -6.64 11.54
C ARG A 150 -16.45 -7.12 12.58
N ARG A 151 -17.60 -6.45 12.66
CA ARG A 151 -18.69 -6.81 13.58
C ARG A 151 -19.38 -8.14 13.24
N ARG A 152 -19.38 -8.52 11.97
CA ARG A 152 -19.98 -9.78 11.48
C ARG A 152 -18.98 -10.93 11.39
N ALA A 153 -17.69 -10.64 11.46
CA ALA A 153 -16.63 -11.60 11.28
C ALA A 153 -16.72 -12.69 12.34
N GLY A 154 -16.85 -13.92 11.88
CA GLY A 154 -16.80 -15.12 12.70
C GLY A 154 -15.75 -16.08 12.17
N GLN A 155 -15.41 -17.10 12.96
CA GLN A 155 -14.57 -18.18 12.47
C GLN A 155 -15.32 -19.03 11.44
N VAL A 156 -14.63 -19.47 10.40
CA VAL A 156 -15.12 -20.42 9.40
C VAL A 156 -14.16 -21.60 9.42
N ASP A 157 -14.67 -22.80 9.69
CA ASP A 157 -13.88 -24.05 9.67
C ASP A 157 -12.56 -23.96 10.47
N GLY A 158 -12.62 -23.36 11.66
CA GLY A 158 -11.47 -23.19 12.57
C GLY A 158 -10.48 -22.08 12.19
N HIS A 159 -10.82 -21.22 11.23
CA HIS A 159 -9.95 -20.15 10.74
C HIS A 159 -10.66 -18.79 10.74
N HIS A 160 -9.88 -17.72 10.81
CA HIS A 160 -10.31 -16.38 10.42
C HIS A 160 -9.81 -16.10 9.00
N TYR A 161 -10.72 -15.67 8.13
CA TYR A 161 -10.42 -15.34 6.75
C TYR A 161 -10.36 -13.83 6.58
N PHE A 162 -9.48 -13.39 5.69
CA PHE A 162 -9.31 -11.99 5.39
C PHE A 162 -9.05 -11.77 3.90
N ALA A 163 -9.74 -10.79 3.33
CA ALA A 163 -9.52 -10.31 1.98
C ALA A 163 -8.64 -9.06 2.01
N GLU A 164 -7.66 -8.99 1.12
CA GLU A 164 -6.76 -7.84 1.02
C GLU A 164 -7.07 -6.99 -0.21
N PHE A 165 -6.93 -5.68 -0.05
CA PHE A 165 -7.26 -4.67 -1.06
C PHE A 165 -6.07 -3.75 -1.28
N GLU A 166 -5.97 -3.19 -2.48
CA GLU A 166 -4.96 -2.15 -2.75
C GLU A 166 -5.32 -0.84 -2.03
N LYS A 167 -6.62 -0.52 -1.98
CA LYS A 167 -7.15 0.73 -1.40
C LYS A 167 -8.36 0.44 -0.53
N LEU A 168 -8.62 1.35 0.41
CA LEU A 168 -9.78 1.26 1.30
C LEU A 168 -11.10 1.35 0.56
N ASP A 169 -11.16 2.17 -0.48
CA ASP A 169 -12.38 2.40 -1.26
C ASP A 169 -12.85 1.13 -2.01
N ASP A 170 -11.93 0.20 -2.31
CA ASP A 170 -12.26 -1.07 -2.96
C ASP A 170 -12.95 -2.08 -2.01
N VAL A 171 -12.87 -1.85 -0.69
CA VAL A 171 -13.43 -2.76 0.34
C VAL A 171 -14.95 -2.88 0.24
N ALA A 172 -15.63 -1.88 -0.34
CA ALA A 172 -17.06 -1.92 -0.59
C ALA A 172 -17.48 -3.05 -1.55
N ASP A 173 -16.57 -3.55 -2.38
CA ASP A 173 -16.77 -4.69 -3.28
C ASP A 173 -15.74 -5.78 -3.01
N ILE A 174 -16.13 -6.78 -2.21
CA ILE A 174 -15.29 -7.94 -1.85
C ILE A 174 -14.71 -8.68 -3.08
N GLY A 175 -15.35 -8.59 -4.25
CA GLY A 175 -14.85 -9.19 -5.49
C GLY A 175 -13.55 -8.55 -6.00
N ARG A 176 -13.24 -7.33 -5.55
CA ARG A 176 -12.00 -6.60 -5.89
C ARG A 176 -10.80 -6.95 -5.02
N ALA A 177 -10.97 -7.82 -4.04
CA ALA A 177 -9.86 -8.29 -3.23
C ALA A 177 -8.79 -8.93 -4.13
N HIS A 178 -7.54 -8.51 -4.01
CA HIS A 178 -6.45 -9.11 -4.79
C HIS A 178 -5.89 -10.35 -4.11
N ALA A 179 -5.92 -10.41 -2.77
CA ALA A 179 -5.49 -11.57 -2.02
C ALA A 179 -6.58 -12.06 -1.06
N LEU A 180 -6.53 -13.34 -0.75
CA LEU A 180 -7.31 -13.96 0.31
C LEU A 180 -6.35 -14.76 1.17
N ILE A 181 -6.36 -14.47 2.46
CA ILE A 181 -5.51 -15.11 3.46
C ILE A 181 -6.36 -15.65 4.60
N ARG A 182 -5.79 -16.54 5.39
CA ARG A 182 -6.41 -17.01 6.63
C ARG A 182 -5.38 -17.30 7.69
N CYS A 183 -5.83 -17.37 8.94
CA CYS A 183 -5.03 -17.88 10.04
C CYS A 183 -5.90 -18.76 10.96
N PRO A 184 -5.33 -19.74 11.67
CA PRO A 184 -6.08 -20.53 12.64
C PRO A 184 -6.70 -19.67 13.75
N SER A 185 -7.92 -19.97 14.14
CA SER A 185 -8.63 -19.23 15.20
C SER A 185 -8.04 -19.48 16.60
N SER A 186 -7.20 -20.50 16.76
CA SER A 186 -6.40 -20.69 17.97
C SER A 186 -5.36 -19.58 18.18
N GLY A 187 -4.94 -18.90 17.12
CA GLY A 187 -3.93 -17.85 17.16
C GLY A 187 -2.47 -18.33 17.20
N ASP A 188 -2.24 -19.64 17.29
CA ASP A 188 -0.90 -20.27 17.41
C ASP A 188 -0.36 -20.80 16.07
N GLY A 189 -1.06 -20.56 14.97
CA GLY A 189 -0.69 -21.06 13.65
C GLY A 189 -0.12 -20.00 12.71
N GLU A 190 0.50 -20.49 11.65
CA GLU A 190 1.00 -19.64 10.56
C GLU A 190 -0.14 -19.05 9.74
N TRP A 191 0.14 -17.92 9.10
CA TRP A 191 -0.75 -17.35 8.10
C TRP A 191 -0.65 -18.17 6.83
N GLU A 192 -1.77 -18.30 6.13
CA GLU A 192 -1.86 -19.01 4.86
C GLU A 192 -2.44 -18.08 3.79
N THR A 193 -1.92 -18.18 2.57
CA THR A 193 -2.41 -17.49 1.38
C THR A 193 -3.15 -18.48 0.49
N CYS A 194 -4.31 -18.10 -0.03
CA CYS A 194 -5.05 -18.91 -1.00
C CYS A 194 -4.37 -18.83 -2.38
N LEU A 195 -3.76 -19.91 -2.85
CA LEU A 195 -3.15 -19.95 -4.17
C LEU A 195 -4.20 -20.09 -5.27
N HIS A 196 -5.15 -21.00 -5.06
CA HIS A 196 -6.38 -21.12 -5.83
C HIS A 196 -7.47 -21.78 -4.96
N GLU A 197 -8.69 -21.92 -5.48
CA GLU A 197 -9.76 -22.63 -4.78
C GLU A 197 -9.28 -24.00 -4.25
N GLY A 198 -9.43 -24.20 -2.93
CA GLY A 198 -9.00 -25.40 -2.23
C GLY A 198 -7.50 -25.51 -1.90
N ALA A 199 -6.64 -24.66 -2.45
CA ALA A 199 -5.20 -24.69 -2.18
C ALA A 199 -4.74 -23.50 -1.32
N TRP A 200 -4.29 -23.83 -0.12
CA TRP A 200 -3.74 -22.90 0.86
C TRP A 200 -2.27 -23.23 1.10
N VAL A 201 -1.42 -22.22 1.04
CA VAL A 201 0.02 -22.34 1.20
C VAL A 201 0.49 -21.42 2.30
N GLN A 202 1.64 -21.70 2.90
CA GLN A 202 2.22 -20.82 3.91
C GLN A 202 2.35 -19.40 3.33
N GLY A 203 1.85 -18.43 4.09
CA GLY A 203 1.78 -17.03 3.70
C GLY A 203 2.45 -16.14 4.72
N LYS A 204 2.08 -14.86 4.70
CA LYS A 204 2.58 -13.87 5.65
C LYS A 204 1.41 -13.09 6.21
N GLU A 205 1.56 -12.69 7.47
CA GLU A 205 0.67 -11.72 8.08
C GLU A 205 0.58 -10.44 7.22
N PRO A 206 -0.62 -9.89 6.97
CA PRO A 206 -0.86 -8.80 6.01
C PRO A 206 -0.51 -7.42 6.60
N ARG A 207 0.67 -7.32 7.22
CA ARG A 207 1.13 -6.06 7.81
C ARG A 207 1.12 -4.96 6.76
N ASP A 208 0.63 -3.81 7.18
CA ASP A 208 0.57 -2.60 6.37
C ASP A 208 -0.42 -2.64 5.19
N ARG A 209 -1.35 -3.60 5.17
CA ARG A 209 -2.36 -3.74 4.09
C ARG A 209 -3.75 -3.31 4.52
N VAL A 210 -4.59 -3.00 3.53
CA VAL A 210 -6.04 -2.84 3.72
C VAL A 210 -6.65 -4.23 3.75
N VAL A 211 -7.19 -4.62 4.90
CA VAL A 211 -7.65 -5.99 5.15
C VAL A 211 -9.08 -5.98 5.67
N LEU A 212 -9.94 -6.75 5.01
CA LEU A 212 -11.33 -6.95 5.38
C LEU A 212 -11.52 -8.36 5.96
N PRO A 213 -11.99 -8.52 7.21
CA PRO A 213 -12.40 -9.82 7.71
C PRO A 213 -13.56 -10.40 6.90
N VAL A 214 -13.48 -11.67 6.55
CA VAL A 214 -14.44 -12.35 5.66
C VAL A 214 -15.21 -13.42 6.41
N GLY A 215 -16.54 -13.33 6.39
CA GLY A 215 -17.43 -14.36 6.89
C GLY A 215 -17.75 -15.44 5.85
N ARG A 216 -18.47 -16.48 6.27
CA ARG A 216 -18.84 -17.62 5.40
C ARG A 216 -19.53 -17.16 4.10
N ASP A 217 -20.47 -16.23 4.21
CA ASP A 217 -21.29 -15.77 3.08
C ASP A 217 -20.50 -14.99 2.01
N ASP A 218 -19.41 -14.33 2.43
CA ASP A 218 -18.59 -13.50 1.55
C ASP A 218 -17.34 -14.24 1.03
N LEU A 219 -16.98 -15.37 1.65
CA LEU A 219 -15.79 -16.16 1.29
C LEU A 219 -15.85 -16.69 -0.15
N GLU A 220 -16.97 -17.27 -0.54
CA GLU A 220 -17.16 -17.79 -1.91
C GLU A 220 -17.08 -16.66 -2.95
N ARG A 221 -17.60 -15.47 -2.61
CA ARG A 221 -17.55 -14.31 -3.50
C ARG A 221 -16.12 -13.81 -3.67
N ALA A 222 -15.35 -13.74 -2.59
CA ALA A 222 -13.94 -13.36 -2.61
C ALA A 222 -13.09 -14.35 -3.44
N ILE A 223 -13.31 -15.67 -3.26
CA ILE A 223 -12.63 -16.71 -4.06
C ILE A 223 -12.96 -16.55 -5.54
N ARG A 224 -14.26 -16.46 -5.88
CA ARG A 224 -14.69 -16.33 -7.28
C ARG A 224 -14.17 -15.06 -7.95
N GLY A 225 -14.21 -13.92 -7.26
CA GLY A 225 -13.66 -12.66 -7.77
C GLY A 225 -12.19 -12.81 -8.14
N ARG A 226 -11.40 -13.45 -7.28
CA ARG A 226 -9.98 -13.71 -7.52
C ARG A 226 -9.71 -14.71 -8.63
N GLU A 227 -10.44 -15.82 -8.68
CA GLU A 227 -10.25 -16.84 -9.73
C GLU A 227 -10.63 -16.33 -11.13
N THR A 228 -11.48 -15.31 -11.21
CA THR A 228 -11.89 -14.68 -12.48
C THR A 228 -11.01 -13.49 -12.87
N ALA A 229 -10.04 -13.10 -12.04
CA ALA A 229 -9.09 -12.05 -12.38
C ALA A 229 -8.25 -12.46 -13.60
N GLU A 230 -8.11 -11.55 -14.57
CA GLU A 230 -7.33 -11.78 -15.79
C GLU A 230 -5.87 -12.13 -15.46
N VAL A 231 -5.31 -11.42 -14.46
CA VAL A 231 -3.93 -11.56 -14.03
C VAL A 231 -3.85 -11.54 -12.51
N ARG A 232 -3.00 -12.42 -11.95
CA ARG A 232 -2.68 -12.48 -10.52
C ARG A 232 -1.17 -12.42 -10.32
N TYR A 233 -0.72 -11.88 -9.19
CA TYR A 233 0.69 -11.58 -8.98
C TYR A 233 1.17 -12.13 -7.64
N PHE A 234 2.27 -12.89 -7.65
CA PHE A 234 2.79 -13.52 -6.45
C PHE A 234 4.26 -13.18 -6.23
N ASP A 235 4.63 -13.18 -4.97
CA ASP A 235 6.00 -13.11 -4.48
C ASP A 235 6.27 -14.35 -3.63
N VAL A 236 7.15 -15.22 -4.14
CA VAL A 236 7.45 -16.53 -3.58
C VAL A 236 8.80 -16.50 -2.90
N TRP A 237 8.83 -16.61 -1.58
CA TRP A 237 10.04 -16.52 -0.79
C TRP A 237 10.59 -17.90 -0.45
N HIS A 238 11.88 -18.11 -0.69
CA HIS A 238 12.54 -19.41 -0.56
C HIS A 238 13.06 -19.62 0.88
N GLY A 239 12.19 -19.41 1.85
CA GLY A 239 12.57 -19.49 3.26
C GLY A 239 13.54 -18.38 3.68
N LEU A 240 14.46 -18.72 4.57
CA LEU A 240 15.54 -17.83 5.02
C LEU A 240 16.79 -17.87 4.10
N ALA A 241 16.68 -18.46 2.90
CA ALA A 241 17.79 -18.54 1.98
C ALA A 241 18.24 -17.14 1.54
N THR A 242 19.56 -16.91 1.54
CA THR A 242 20.14 -15.65 1.06
C THR A 242 21.17 -15.90 -0.03
N LYS A 243 21.26 -14.96 -0.99
CA LYS A 243 22.26 -14.95 -2.05
C LYS A 243 22.82 -13.54 -2.19
N GLY A 244 24.12 -13.40 -1.92
CA GLY A 244 24.80 -12.10 -1.95
C GLY A 244 24.31 -11.12 -0.87
N GLY A 245 23.82 -11.63 0.27
CA GLY A 245 23.29 -10.82 1.38
C GLY A 245 21.81 -10.44 1.27
N TYR A 246 21.09 -10.96 0.28
CA TYR A 246 19.66 -10.69 0.06
C TYR A 246 18.88 -11.99 0.08
N TYR A 247 17.66 -11.94 0.61
CA TYR A 247 16.75 -13.08 0.57
C TYR A 247 16.44 -13.49 -0.88
N VAL A 248 16.31 -14.79 -1.08
CA VAL A 248 15.95 -15.36 -2.38
C VAL A 248 14.44 -15.43 -2.48
N HIS A 249 13.89 -14.85 -3.55
CA HIS A 249 12.48 -14.89 -3.86
C HIS A 249 12.28 -14.81 -5.37
N ASP A 250 11.14 -15.33 -5.85
CA ASP A 250 10.70 -15.31 -7.24
C ASP A 250 9.39 -14.52 -7.35
N LEU A 251 9.38 -13.54 -8.25
CA LEU A 251 8.15 -12.85 -8.65
C LEU A 251 7.46 -13.66 -9.74
N VAL A 252 6.14 -13.79 -9.63
CA VAL A 252 5.32 -14.56 -10.57
C VAL A 252 4.11 -13.75 -11.00
N ARG A 253 3.85 -13.73 -12.30
CA ARG A 253 2.58 -13.31 -12.88
C ARG A 253 1.86 -14.55 -13.39
N ARG A 254 0.63 -14.77 -12.93
CA ARG A 254 -0.28 -15.82 -13.43
C ARG A 254 -1.31 -15.20 -14.35
N THR A 255 -1.43 -15.73 -15.56
CA THR A 255 -2.45 -15.33 -16.55
C THR A 255 -3.20 -16.59 -16.98
N GLY A 256 -4.44 -16.76 -16.49
CA GLY A 256 -5.15 -18.03 -16.59
C GLY A 256 -4.36 -19.17 -15.90
N SER A 257 -3.95 -20.17 -16.69
CA SER A 257 -3.16 -21.33 -16.20
C SER A 257 -1.64 -21.21 -16.43
N VAL A 258 -1.16 -20.07 -16.94
CA VAL A 258 0.25 -19.86 -17.28
C VAL A 258 0.91 -19.02 -16.20
N ASP A 259 2.03 -19.52 -15.68
CA ASP A 259 2.87 -18.82 -14.70
C ASP A 259 4.15 -18.31 -15.38
N GLU A 260 4.45 -17.03 -15.18
CA GLU A 260 5.62 -16.36 -15.75
C GLU A 260 6.41 -15.63 -14.67
N SER A 261 7.74 -15.68 -14.75
CA SER A 261 8.63 -14.88 -13.90
C SER A 261 9.37 -13.82 -14.73
N PRO A 262 9.75 -12.68 -14.14
CA PRO A 262 10.58 -11.70 -14.81
C PRO A 262 11.94 -12.31 -15.21
N ASP A 263 12.38 -12.05 -16.44
CA ASP A 263 13.73 -12.37 -16.91
C ASP A 263 14.32 -11.17 -17.65
N GLY A 264 15.19 -10.42 -16.97
CA GLY A 264 15.60 -9.10 -17.41
C GLY A 264 14.40 -8.16 -17.54
N LEU A 265 14.10 -7.75 -18.78
CA LEU A 265 12.93 -6.90 -19.10
C LEU A 265 11.72 -7.70 -19.60
N GLY A 266 11.92 -8.99 -19.91
CA GLY A 266 10.88 -9.86 -20.45
C GLY A 266 10.20 -10.73 -19.40
N TRP A 267 9.41 -11.68 -19.92
CA TRP A 267 8.76 -12.75 -19.18
C TRP A 267 9.31 -14.08 -19.65
N ARG A 268 9.47 -15.02 -18.73
CA ARG A 268 9.74 -16.42 -19.03
C ARG A 268 8.76 -17.31 -18.28
N HIS A 269 8.41 -18.44 -18.89
CA HIS A 269 7.63 -19.47 -18.19
C HIS A 269 8.33 -19.91 -16.90
N THR A 270 7.55 -20.11 -15.84
CA THR A 270 8.01 -20.63 -14.55
C THR A 270 7.04 -21.67 -14.01
N ASP A 271 7.52 -22.60 -13.20
CA ASP A 271 6.72 -23.60 -12.49
C ASP A 271 6.78 -23.43 -10.97
N VAL A 272 7.29 -22.28 -10.49
CA VAL A 272 7.64 -22.09 -9.08
C VAL A 272 6.47 -22.31 -8.11
N LEU A 273 5.25 -21.92 -8.50
CA LEU A 273 4.04 -22.13 -7.69
C LEU A 273 3.60 -23.60 -7.62
N GLY A 274 4.01 -24.43 -8.59
CA GLY A 274 3.75 -25.88 -8.62
C GLY A 274 4.78 -26.72 -7.86
N ARG A 275 5.90 -26.13 -7.44
CA ARG A 275 7.03 -26.82 -6.79
C ARG A 275 7.41 -26.25 -5.42
N LEU A 276 6.48 -25.57 -4.75
CA LEU A 276 6.72 -24.98 -3.43
C LEU A 276 7.26 -26.01 -2.44
N GLU A 277 8.36 -25.68 -1.76
CA GLU A 277 9.00 -26.55 -0.78
C GLU A 277 8.56 -26.20 0.66
N PRO A 278 8.70 -27.12 1.62
CA PRO A 278 8.47 -26.81 3.03
C PRO A 278 9.31 -25.61 3.51
N GLY A 279 8.66 -24.64 4.16
CA GLY A 279 9.28 -23.42 4.66
C GLY A 279 9.37 -22.28 3.66
N TRP A 280 8.97 -22.49 2.41
CA TRP A 280 8.71 -21.38 1.48
C TRP A 280 7.37 -20.73 1.82
N TRP A 281 7.24 -19.43 1.58
CA TRP A 281 5.97 -18.73 1.78
C TRP A 281 5.63 -17.83 0.60
N VAL A 282 4.32 -17.63 0.39
CA VAL A 282 3.77 -16.92 -0.76
C VAL A 282 2.96 -15.73 -0.31
N VAL A 283 3.18 -14.60 -0.96
CA VAL A 283 2.41 -13.38 -0.79
C VAL A 283 1.81 -13.02 -2.13
N GLU A 284 0.50 -12.80 -2.19
CA GLU A 284 -0.14 -12.24 -3.37
C GLU A 284 -0.07 -10.71 -3.31
N PHE A 285 0.24 -10.09 -4.44
CA PHE A 285 0.37 -8.66 -4.61
C PHE A 285 -0.79 -8.12 -5.45
N SER A 286 -1.25 -6.92 -5.09
CA SER A 286 -1.94 -6.05 -6.05
C SER A 286 -1.01 -5.74 -7.22
N GLU A 287 -1.58 -5.38 -8.37
CA GLU A 287 -0.80 -4.99 -9.55
C GLU A 287 0.24 -3.90 -9.23
N ARG A 288 -0.14 -2.86 -8.48
CA ARG A 288 0.77 -1.76 -8.12
C ARG A 288 1.99 -2.24 -7.32
N HIS A 289 1.77 -3.05 -6.28
CA HIS A 289 2.88 -3.61 -5.47
C HIS A 289 3.78 -4.51 -6.30
N PHE A 290 3.21 -5.32 -7.19
CA PHE A 290 3.99 -6.17 -8.08
C PHE A 290 4.83 -5.37 -9.08
N ARG A 291 4.29 -4.30 -9.69
CA ARG A 291 5.04 -3.41 -10.58
C ARG A 291 6.28 -2.83 -9.88
N THR A 292 6.11 -2.35 -8.64
CA THR A 292 7.23 -1.87 -7.81
C THR A 292 8.25 -2.97 -7.53
N ALA A 293 7.80 -4.15 -7.11
CA ALA A 293 8.69 -5.28 -6.82
C ALA A 293 9.47 -5.73 -8.07
N ARG A 294 8.81 -5.81 -9.23
CA ARG A 294 9.43 -6.15 -10.52
C ARG A 294 10.49 -5.12 -10.91
N TYR A 295 10.20 -3.83 -10.70
CA TYR A 295 11.15 -2.76 -11.00
C TYR A 295 12.40 -2.88 -10.13
N VAL A 296 12.22 -3.07 -8.82
CA VAL A 296 13.34 -3.28 -7.89
C VAL A 296 14.17 -4.51 -8.26
N ALA A 297 13.53 -5.60 -8.67
CA ALA A 297 14.20 -6.81 -9.13
C ALA A 297 15.04 -6.56 -10.40
N ALA A 298 14.46 -5.90 -11.41
CA ALA A 298 15.15 -5.54 -12.65
C ALA A 298 16.34 -4.60 -12.40
N MET A 299 16.12 -3.55 -11.59
CA MET A 299 17.15 -2.61 -11.15
C MET A 299 18.30 -3.32 -10.46
N THR A 300 18.01 -4.18 -9.49
CA THR A 300 19.03 -4.88 -8.70
C THR A 300 19.81 -5.87 -9.55
N GLY A 301 19.13 -6.64 -10.40
CA GLY A 301 19.76 -7.61 -11.30
C GLY A 301 20.74 -6.94 -12.27
N ARG A 302 20.30 -5.85 -12.90
CA ARG A 302 21.11 -5.10 -13.88
C ARG A 302 22.26 -4.34 -13.21
N SER A 303 22.02 -3.70 -12.06
CA SER A 303 23.07 -3.06 -11.26
C SER A 303 24.18 -4.04 -10.87
N ARG A 304 23.85 -5.29 -10.56
CA ARG A 304 24.84 -6.34 -10.28
C ARG A 304 25.56 -6.79 -11.54
N ALA A 305 24.84 -7.02 -12.64
CA ALA A 305 25.42 -7.46 -13.91
C ALA A 305 26.39 -6.44 -14.52
N PHE A 306 26.18 -5.15 -14.26
CA PHE A 306 26.99 -4.06 -14.80
C PHE A 306 27.97 -3.46 -13.79
N ARG A 307 28.02 -4.00 -12.56
CA ARG A 307 28.98 -3.56 -11.55
C ARG A 307 30.42 -3.71 -12.03
N GLY A 308 31.23 -2.67 -11.82
CA GLY A 308 32.66 -2.68 -12.15
C GLY A 308 32.97 -2.43 -13.62
N ARG A 309 31.98 -2.06 -14.44
CA ARG A 309 32.19 -1.56 -15.80
C ARG A 309 32.77 -0.13 -15.76
N ALA A 310 33.44 0.25 -16.84
CA ALA A 310 34.08 1.57 -16.96
C ALA A 310 33.09 2.74 -16.86
N HIS A 311 31.85 2.51 -17.29
CA HIS A 311 30.77 3.49 -17.28
C HIS A 311 29.50 2.86 -16.71
N ASP A 312 28.81 3.62 -15.85
CA ASP A 312 27.53 3.23 -15.26
C ASP A 312 26.39 3.90 -16.03
N TYR A 313 26.11 3.36 -17.22
CA TYR A 313 25.08 3.88 -18.11
C TYR A 313 23.68 3.60 -17.57
N GLN A 314 22.81 4.60 -17.73
CA GLN A 314 21.43 4.59 -17.28
C GLN A 314 20.52 5.00 -18.45
N ALA A 315 19.47 4.22 -18.66
CA ALA A 315 18.32 4.64 -19.46
C ALA A 315 17.32 5.37 -18.54
N VAL A 316 16.78 6.50 -19.00
CA VAL A 316 15.87 7.33 -18.21
C VAL A 316 14.47 7.35 -18.84
N PHE A 317 13.45 7.21 -18.01
CA PHE A 317 12.05 7.03 -18.40
C PHE A 317 11.14 7.98 -17.64
N ARG A 318 10.01 8.36 -18.26
CA ARG A 318 9.01 9.24 -17.63
C ARG A 318 8.28 8.55 -16.48
N ARG A 319 7.98 7.26 -16.64
CA ARG A 319 7.19 6.46 -15.69
C ARG A 319 7.85 5.12 -15.39
N GLY A 320 7.46 4.55 -14.24
CA GLY A 320 8.01 3.29 -13.75
C GLY A 320 7.76 2.07 -14.64
N ASP A 321 6.68 2.03 -15.41
CA ASP A 321 6.35 0.87 -16.25
C ASP A 321 7.00 0.93 -17.64
N ASP A 322 7.42 2.12 -18.10
CA ASP A 322 8.08 2.29 -19.39
C ASP A 322 9.45 1.59 -19.43
N VAL A 323 10.04 1.34 -18.25
CA VAL A 323 11.37 0.73 -18.08
C VAL A 323 11.54 -0.64 -18.72
N TYR A 324 10.43 -1.35 -18.98
CA TYR A 324 10.46 -2.69 -19.56
C TYR A 324 10.49 -2.68 -21.10
N ASP A 325 10.37 -1.50 -21.71
CA ASP A 325 10.52 -1.30 -23.15
C ASP A 325 11.53 -0.18 -23.40
N LEU A 326 12.74 -0.56 -23.84
CA LEU A 326 13.82 0.39 -24.14
C LEU A 326 13.48 1.33 -25.29
N GLY A 327 12.41 1.08 -26.06
CA GLY A 327 11.88 2.05 -27.03
C GLY A 327 11.33 3.32 -26.38
N ASN A 328 10.96 3.29 -25.09
CA ASN A 328 10.39 4.42 -24.36
C ASN A 328 11.45 5.26 -23.61
N VAL A 329 12.73 5.07 -23.90
CA VAL A 329 13.80 5.86 -23.28
C VAL A 329 13.68 7.32 -23.69
N LEU A 330 13.58 8.20 -22.69
CA LEU A 330 13.56 9.65 -22.89
C LEU A 330 14.96 10.16 -23.22
N PHE A 331 15.94 9.80 -22.39
CA PHE A 331 17.33 10.16 -22.57
C PHE A 331 18.26 9.17 -21.88
N LEU A 332 19.53 9.20 -22.28
CA LEU A 332 20.58 8.36 -21.73
C LEU A 332 21.44 9.18 -20.78
N ALA A 333 21.82 8.59 -19.66
CA ALA A 333 22.71 9.19 -18.70
C ALA A 333 23.86 8.26 -18.37
N LYS A 334 24.94 8.82 -17.84
CA LYS A 334 26.06 8.08 -17.25
C LYS A 334 26.25 8.60 -15.84
N ARG A 335 26.19 7.70 -14.86
CA ARG A 335 26.49 8.04 -13.47
C ARG A 335 28.01 8.19 -13.31
N LEU A 336 28.41 9.30 -12.69
CA LEU A 336 29.81 9.55 -12.38
C LEU A 336 30.21 8.85 -11.06
N PRO A 337 31.46 8.37 -10.96
CA PRO A 337 31.97 7.76 -9.74
C PRO A 337 32.30 8.85 -8.70
N ASN A 338 31.26 9.44 -8.11
CA ASN A 338 31.38 10.37 -7.00
C ASN A 338 30.81 9.73 -5.72
N PRO A 339 31.62 9.52 -4.66
CA PRO A 339 31.16 8.89 -3.43
C PRO A 339 30.38 9.84 -2.51
N TYR A 340 30.38 11.14 -2.78
CA TYR A 340 29.74 12.16 -1.95
C TYR A 340 28.40 12.64 -2.51
N GLU A 341 28.26 12.69 -3.84
CA GLU A 341 27.06 13.19 -4.51
C GLU A 341 26.67 12.32 -5.72
N LEU A 342 25.37 12.26 -6.01
CA LEU A 342 24.86 11.59 -7.21
C LEU A 342 24.98 12.53 -8.41
N GLU A 343 26.13 12.47 -9.08
CA GLU A 343 26.39 13.22 -10.31
C GLU A 343 26.15 12.37 -11.55
N TYR A 344 25.54 12.99 -12.56
CA TYR A 344 25.25 12.36 -13.83
C TYR A 344 25.69 13.24 -15.00
N GLU A 345 26.05 12.61 -16.10
CA GLU A 345 26.20 13.25 -17.40
C GLU A 345 25.08 12.77 -18.32
N LEU A 346 24.41 13.68 -19.02
CA LEU A 346 23.42 13.37 -20.04
C LEU A 346 24.10 13.20 -21.39
N TRP A 347 23.66 12.20 -22.15
CA TRP A 347 24.07 12.02 -23.53
C TRP A 347 23.29 12.97 -24.44
N THR A 348 24.01 13.72 -25.27
CA THR A 348 23.47 14.58 -26.32
C THR A 348 24.18 14.29 -27.64
N PRO A 349 23.65 14.72 -28.80
CA PRO A 349 24.36 14.62 -30.07
C PRO A 349 25.74 15.29 -30.06
N ASP A 350 25.93 16.31 -29.23
CA ASP A 350 27.20 17.05 -29.06
C ASP A 350 28.13 16.41 -28.01
N GLY A 351 27.73 15.29 -27.41
CA GLY A 351 28.48 14.54 -26.40
C GLY A 351 27.86 14.61 -25.01
N TRP A 352 28.69 14.30 -23.99
CA TRP A 352 28.27 14.26 -22.59
C TRP A 352 28.16 15.67 -22.01
N GLN A 353 27.00 16.00 -21.44
CA GLN A 353 26.76 17.27 -20.74
C GLN A 353 26.51 17.02 -19.25
N PRO A 354 27.17 17.76 -18.34
CA PRO A 354 26.90 17.66 -16.91
C PRO A 354 25.43 17.98 -16.60
N THR A 355 24.82 17.23 -15.68
CA THR A 355 23.49 17.54 -15.15
C THR A 355 23.48 17.42 -13.63
N SER A 356 22.69 18.28 -12.98
CA SER A 356 22.47 18.25 -11.54
C SER A 356 21.01 17.94 -11.24
N ASN A 357 20.77 16.98 -10.34
CA ASN A 357 19.49 16.70 -9.66
C ASN A 357 18.26 16.30 -10.50
N LEU A 358 18.30 16.39 -11.85
CA LEU A 358 17.13 16.09 -12.69
C LEU A 358 16.65 14.64 -12.60
N LEU A 359 17.53 13.67 -12.33
CA LEU A 359 17.13 12.26 -12.34
C LEU A 359 16.32 11.80 -11.12
N LEU A 360 16.16 12.64 -10.09
CA LEU A 360 15.35 12.27 -8.91
C LEU A 360 13.85 12.17 -9.23
N GLU A 361 13.39 12.86 -10.27
CA GLU A 361 11.99 12.87 -10.70
C GLU A 361 11.67 11.79 -11.75
N TYR A 362 12.70 11.12 -12.29
CA TYR A 362 12.54 10.12 -13.33
C TYR A 362 12.82 8.71 -12.84
N THR A 363 12.32 7.73 -13.59
CA THR A 363 12.71 6.34 -13.37
C THR A 363 13.96 6.05 -14.19
N THR A 364 14.97 5.44 -13.57
CA THR A 364 16.23 5.09 -14.23
C THR A 364 16.41 3.58 -14.28
N LEU A 365 17.06 3.04 -15.29
CA LEU A 365 17.44 1.63 -15.39
C LEU A 365 18.89 1.49 -15.85
N PRO A 366 19.75 0.75 -15.13
CA PRO A 366 21.10 0.47 -15.61
C PRO A 366 21.07 -0.24 -16.95
N ILE A 367 21.94 0.12 -17.88
CA ILE A 367 22.05 -0.49 -19.21
C ILE A 367 23.49 -0.91 -19.52
N SER A 368 23.61 -1.91 -20.39
CA SER A 368 24.88 -2.36 -20.94
C SER A 368 25.42 -1.33 -21.93
N GLU A 369 26.71 -1.40 -22.23
CA GLU A 369 27.31 -0.54 -23.26
C GLU A 369 26.70 -0.82 -24.63
N GLU A 370 26.41 -2.08 -24.96
CA GLU A 370 25.75 -2.46 -26.21
C GLU A 370 24.31 -1.94 -26.31
N GLU A 371 23.57 -1.92 -25.19
CA GLU A 371 22.26 -1.27 -25.12
C GLU A 371 22.39 0.24 -25.29
N PHE A 372 23.35 0.88 -24.61
CA PHE A 372 23.64 2.30 -24.78
C PHE A 372 23.95 2.66 -26.23
N GLN A 373 24.88 1.96 -26.89
CA GLN A 373 25.27 2.24 -28.28
C GLN A 373 24.08 2.07 -29.25
N ARG A 374 23.23 1.07 -29.04
CA ARG A 374 22.02 0.88 -29.85
C ARG A 374 21.01 2.02 -29.66
N LEU A 375 20.80 2.46 -28.42
CA LEU A 375 19.86 3.54 -28.10
C LEU A 375 20.39 4.90 -28.58
N ALA A 376 21.68 5.18 -28.37
CA ALA A 376 22.34 6.40 -28.83
C ALA A 376 22.30 6.54 -30.36
N ALA A 377 22.42 5.43 -31.10
CA ALA A 377 22.30 5.41 -32.56
C ALA A 377 20.86 5.59 -33.06
N SER A 378 19.86 5.23 -32.24
CA SER A 378 18.44 5.28 -32.59
C SER A 378 17.78 6.62 -32.26
N HIS A 379 18.43 7.46 -31.44
CA HIS A 379 17.98 8.81 -31.06
C HIS A 379 18.82 9.92 -31.73
N PRO A 380 18.76 10.12 -33.06
CA PRO A 380 19.38 11.27 -33.70
C PRO A 380 18.46 12.50 -33.56
N GLY A 381 18.53 13.17 -32.40
CA GLY A 381 18.15 14.58 -32.25
C GLY A 381 16.66 14.93 -32.26
N GLU A 382 16.09 15.12 -31.07
CA GLU A 382 15.42 16.36 -30.64
C GLU A 382 14.81 16.10 -29.25
N PRO A 383 15.25 16.78 -28.18
CA PRO A 383 14.40 16.96 -27.02
C PRO A 383 13.25 17.85 -27.49
N ARG A 384 12.01 17.34 -27.51
CA ARG A 384 10.85 18.24 -27.60
C ARG A 384 10.93 19.18 -26.40
N ALA A 385 11.02 20.47 -26.68
CA ALA A 385 11.06 21.52 -25.66
C ALA A 385 9.86 21.45 -24.69
N ASP A 386 8.79 20.73 -25.06
CA ASP A 386 7.61 20.49 -24.23
C ASP A 386 7.81 19.41 -23.14
N ASP A 387 8.89 18.63 -23.17
CA ASP A 387 9.15 17.56 -22.19
C ASP A 387 10.05 17.96 -21.01
N LEU A 388 10.53 19.20 -20.99
CA LEU A 388 11.41 19.74 -19.93
C LEU A 388 10.79 20.87 -19.08
N GLY A 389 9.49 21.11 -19.16
CA GLY A 389 8.85 22.03 -18.20
C GLY A 389 7.38 22.36 -18.45
N SER A 390 6.51 21.85 -17.57
CA SER A 390 5.35 22.56 -16.97
C SER A 390 4.93 21.83 -15.69
#